data_AF-A4EWA1-F1
#
_entry.id   AF-A4EWA1-F1
#
_cell.length_a   1.000
_cell.length_b   1.000
_cell.length_c   1.000
_cell.angle_alpha   90.00
_cell.angle_beta   90.00
_cell.angle_gamma   90.00
#
_symmetry.space_group_name_H-M   'P 1'
#
loop_
_entity.id
_entity.type
_entity.pdbx_description
1 polymer ?
#
loop_
_entity_poly.entity_id
_entity_poly.type
_entity_poly.pdbx_seq_one_letter_code
_entity_poly.pdbx_strand_id
1 'polypeptide(L)' 'MAVREEIGAQAFVIHGWRYTAAVHLAEAGASDSEIQAVTGHKTLEMVKKYRNQANQKQLSQSAQARRTRT' A
#
# COMPACT_ATOMS: atom_id res chain seq x y z
N MET A 1 -26.86 -2.37 9.72
CA MET A 1 -26.04 -1.18 10.01
C MET A 1 -24.97 -1.10 8.94
N ALA A 2 -24.46 0.09 8.59
CA ALA A 2 -23.34 0.14 7.65
C ALA A 2 -22.09 -0.37 8.37
N VAL A 3 -21.29 -1.26 7.76
CA VAL A 3 -20.07 -1.83 8.37
C VAL A 3 -19.15 -0.79 9.03
N ARG A 4 -19.12 0.43 8.49
CA ARG A 4 -18.37 1.58 9.03
C ARG A 4 -18.84 2.04 10.41
N GLU A 5 -20.13 1.93 10.70
CA GLU A 5 -20.72 2.26 11.98
C GLU A 5 -20.39 1.20 13.03
N GLU A 6 -20.51 -0.08 12.66
CA GLU A 6 -20.23 -1.21 13.56
C GLU A 6 -18.78 -1.20 14.08
N ILE A 7 -17.83 -0.75 13.26
CA ILE A 7 -16.41 -0.68 13.63
C ILE A 7 -15.95 0.72 14.09
N GLY A 8 -16.86 1.68 14.26
CA GLY A 8 -16.51 3.04 14.70
C GLY A 8 -15.66 3.84 13.70
N ALA A 9 -15.72 3.53 12.41
CA ALA A 9 -14.86 4.09 11.38
C ALA A 9 -15.57 5.09 10.45
N GLN A 10 -16.59 5.79 10.98
CA GLN A 10 -17.37 6.80 10.25
C GLN A 10 -16.54 8.03 9.85
N ALA A 11 -15.41 8.28 10.50
CA ALA A 11 -14.46 9.33 10.12
C ALA A 11 -13.63 8.97 8.86
N PHE A 12 -13.59 7.71 8.45
CA PHE A 12 -12.74 7.23 7.36
C PHE A 12 -13.56 6.87 6.12
N VAL A 13 -13.01 7.14 4.93
CA VAL A 13 -13.66 6.86 3.64
C VAL A 13 -13.14 5.57 3.03
N ILE A 14 -14.01 4.83 2.33
CA ILE A 14 -13.68 3.54 1.69
C ILE A 14 -12.54 3.69 0.68
N HIS A 15 -12.46 4.82 -0.03
CA HIS A 15 -11.35 5.12 -0.94
C HIS A 15 -10.00 5.08 -0.22
N GLY A 16 -9.94 5.64 0.99
CA GLY A 16 -8.73 5.64 1.82
C GLY A 16 -8.35 4.23 2.25
N TRP A 17 -9.32 3.38 2.60
CA TRP A 17 -9.04 1.98 2.95
C TRP A 17 -8.48 1.18 1.79
N ARG A 18 -9.00 1.37 0.57
CA ARG A 18 -8.44 0.72 -0.62
C ARG A 18 -7.00 1.12 -0.85
N TYR A 19 -6.67 2.39 -0.60
CA TYR A 19 -5.29 2.86 -0.65
C TYR A 19 -4.42 2.22 0.44
N THR A 20 -4.87 2.21 1.69
CA THR A 20 -4.16 1.55 2.81
C THR A 20 -3.91 0.08 2.53
N ALA A 21 -4.89 -0.64 1.98
CA ALA A 21 -4.71 -2.04 1.58
C ALA A 21 -3.61 -2.22 0.52
N ALA A 22 -3.58 -1.35 -0.50
CA ALA A 22 -2.53 -1.38 -1.51
C ALA A 22 -1.12 -1.13 -0.92
N VAL A 23 -1.03 -0.19 0.03
CA VAL A 23 0.22 0.13 0.73
C VAL A 23 0.70 -1.06 1.57
N HIS A 24 -0.17 -1.64 2.40
CA HIS A 24 0.20 -2.79 3.24
C HIS A 24 0.64 -4.01 2.42
N LEU A 25 -0.02 -4.27 1.29
CA LEU A 25 0.39 -5.35 0.38
C LEU A 25 1.77 -5.07 -0.23
N ALA A 26 2.04 -3.82 -0.64
CA ALA A 26 3.36 -3.43 -1.14
C ALA A 26 4.44 -3.57 -0.06
N GLU A 27 4.17 -3.16 1.18
CA GLU A 27 5.08 -3.32 2.33
C GLU A 27 5.33 -4.78 2.68
N ALA A 28 4.36 -5.67 2.45
CA ALA A 28 4.48 -7.11 2.57
C ALA A 28 5.25 -7.78 1.41
N GLY A 29 5.66 -7.01 0.40
CA GLY A 29 6.43 -7.50 -0.75
C GLY A 29 5.60 -8.03 -1.92
N ALA A 30 4.28 -7.80 -1.93
CA ALA A 30 3.44 -8.18 -3.05
C ALA A 30 3.82 -7.42 -4.34
N SER A 31 3.71 -8.11 -5.47
CA SER A 31 3.87 -7.55 -6.80
C SER A 31 2.72 -6.61 -7.18
N ASP A 32 2.96 -5.72 -8.15
CA ASP A 32 1.93 -4.79 -8.63
C ASP A 32 0.69 -5.52 -9.17
N SER A 33 0.89 -6.68 -9.81
CA SER A 33 -0.18 -7.54 -10.31
C SER A 33 -1.00 -8.17 -9.19
N GLU A 34 -0.37 -8.63 -8.11
CA GLU A 34 -1.08 -9.18 -6.94
C GLU A 34 -1.89 -8.08 -6.26
N ILE A 35 -1.28 -6.90 -6.07
CA ILE A 35 -1.97 -5.74 -5.51
C ILE A 35 -3.14 -5.33 -6.39
N GLN A 36 -2.96 -5.30 -7.72
CA GLN A 36 -4.02 -4.97 -8.66
C GLN A 36 -5.19 -5.94 -8.56
N ALA A 37 -4.90 -7.25 -8.53
CA ALA A 37 -5.91 -8.29 -8.41
C ALA A 37 -6.75 -8.17 -7.13
N VAL A 38 -6.12 -7.84 -6.00
CA VAL A 38 -6.81 -7.65 -4.71
C VAL A 38 -7.63 -6.35 -4.67
N THR A 39 -7.07 -5.27 -5.21
CA THR A 39 -7.65 -3.92 -5.05
C THR A 39 -8.59 -3.50 -6.19
N GLY A 40 -8.63 -4.26 -7.29
CA GLY A 40 -9.48 -3.98 -8.45
C GLY A 40 -9.11 -2.70 -9.21
N HIS A 41 -7.85 -2.27 -9.12
CA HIS A 41 -7.39 -1.11 -9.89
C HIS A 41 -7.43 -1.41 -11.39
N LYS A 42 -8.00 -0.49 -12.19
CA LYS A 42 -8.15 -0.66 -13.63
C LYS A 42 -6.81 -0.74 -14.37
N THR A 43 -5.79 -0.08 -13.86
CA THR A 43 -4.46 -0.04 -14.47
C THR A 43 -3.39 -0.22 -13.41
N LEU A 44 -2.24 -0.77 -13.83
CA LEU A 44 -1.05 -0.90 -12.98
C LEU A 44 -0.49 0.46 -12.55
N GLU A 45 -0.65 1.51 -13.36
CA GLU A 45 -0.20 2.85 -12.99
C GLU A 45 -0.89 3.39 -11.73
N MET A 46 -2.17 3.05 -11.52
CA MET A 46 -2.87 3.41 -10.29
C MET A 46 -2.27 2.71 -9.06
N VAL A 47 -1.83 1.47 -9.21
CA VAL A 47 -1.16 0.71 -8.15
C VAL A 47 0.22 1.29 -7.84
N LYS A 48 1.01 1.59 -8.89
CA LYS A 48 2.37 2.14 -8.77
C LYS A 48 2.41 3.43 -7.96
N LYS A 49 1.43 4.32 -8.14
CA LYS A 49 1.34 5.57 -7.36
C LYS A 49 1.45 5.33 -5.85
N TYR A 50 0.83 4.27 -5.37
CA TYR A 50 0.71 3.95 -3.96
C TYR A 50 1.85 3.05 -3.47
N ARG A 51 2.29 2.13 -4.33
CA ARG A 51 3.47 1.30 -4.11
C ARG A 51 4.75 2.13 -3.98
N ASN A 52 4.91 3.18 -4.77
CA ASN A 52 6.12 4.01 -4.77
C ASN A 52 6.39 4.64 -3.40
N GLN A 53 5.34 5.07 -2.69
CA GLN A 53 5.45 5.63 -1.35
C GLN A 53 5.87 4.56 -0.33
N ALA A 54 5.27 3.37 -0.39
CA ALA A 54 5.64 2.22 0.46
C ALA A 54 7.11 1.80 0.24
N ASN A 55 7.50 1.62 -1.03
CA ASN A 55 8.84 1.20 -1.40
C ASN A 55 9.91 2.23 -1.06
N GLN A 56 9.60 3.54 -1.11
CA GLN A 56 10.58 4.58 -0.86
C GLN A 56 11.28 4.41 0.50
N LYS A 57 10.49 4.11 1.54
CA LYS A 57 11.03 3.87 2.89
C LYS A 57 11.92 2.63 2.93
N GLN A 58 11.43 1.49 2.42
CA GLN A 58 12.21 0.24 2.44
C GLN A 58 13.48 0.32 1.57
N LEU A 59 13.38 0.89 0.37
CA LEU A 59 14.52 1.09 -0.52
C LEU A 59 15.56 2.02 0.11
N SER A 60 15.11 3.08 0.79
CA SER A 60 16.00 3.98 1.53
C SER A 60 16.76 3.23 2.64
N GLN A 61 16.05 2.48 3.48
CA GLN A 61 16.67 1.67 4.55
C GLN A 61 17.66 0.64 4.00
N SER A 62 17.28 -0.08 2.95
CA SER A 62 18.13 -1.07 2.27
C SER A 62 19.39 -0.43 1.69
N ALA A 63 19.28 0.74 1.06
CA ALA A 63 20.41 1.48 0.52
C ALA A 63 21.37 1.96 1.63
N GLN A 64 20.84 2.50 2.73
CA GLN A 64 21.67 2.94 3.87
C GLN A 64 22.38 1.75 4.55
N ALA A 65 21.66 0.64 4.76
CA ALA A 65 22.26 -0.57 5.33
C ALA A 65 23.44 -1.09 4.48
N ARG A 66 23.33 -1.04 3.15
CA ARG A 66 24.44 -1.39 2.24
C ARG A 66 25.61 -0.41 2.35
N ARG A 67 25.33 0.89 2.49
CA ARG A 67 26.36 1.93 2.64
C ARG A 67 27.19 1.77 3.92
N THR A 68 26.56 1.42 5.04
CA THR A 68 27.21 1.31 6.35
C THR A 68 27.92 -0.03 6.57
N ARG A 69 27.77 -1.00 5.66
CA ARG A 69 28.32 -2.35 5.81
C ARG A 69 29.81 -2.47 5.40
N THR A 70 30.50 -1.35 5.18
CA THR A 70 31.95 -1.26 4.95
C THR A 70 32.69 -1.04 6.26
#